data_AF-A0A9P6WV58-F1
#
_entry.id   AF-A0A9P6WV58-F1
#
_cell.length_a   1.000
_cell.length_b   1.000
_cell.length_c   1.000
_cell.angle_alpha   90.00
_cell.angle_beta   90.00
_cell.angle_gamma   90.00
#
_symmetry.space_group_name_H-M   'P 1'
#
loop_
_entity.id
_entity.type
_entity.pdbx_description
1 polymer ?
#
loop_
_entity_poly.entity_id
_entity_poly.type
_entity_poly.pdbx_seq_one_letter_code
_entity_poly.pdbx_strand_id
1 'polypeptide(L)'
;MAFHIFQKVANVVVYLFFLSATVYSVVGPSPNDGESQEGQTYITPSYWISYIWTLIHFLLGGFVIYQWTEPAHEAAIHGVGWHFVVSVVLSSIWLGLLKFVNNKIF
;
A
#
# COMPACT_ATOMS: atom_id res chain seq x y z
N MET A 1 -0.28 27.79 4.54
CA MET A 1 0.91 27.44 3.74
C MET A 1 1.72 26.29 4.34
N ALA A 2 2.22 26.38 5.59
CA ALA A 2 3.01 25.30 6.22
C ALA A 2 2.25 23.98 6.48
N PHE A 3 0.94 24.02 6.74
CA PHE A 3 0.15 22.80 6.97
C PHE A 3 0.04 21.93 5.70
N HIS A 4 0.01 22.57 4.54
CA HIS A 4 -0.11 21.90 3.25
C HIS A 4 1.17 21.16 2.84
N ILE A 5 2.34 21.75 3.13
CA ILE A 5 3.62 21.08 2.85
C ILE A 5 3.80 19.86 3.75
N PHE A 6 3.38 19.97 5.01
CA PHE A 6 3.41 18.85 5.95
C PHE A 6 2.58 17.66 5.46
N GLN A 7 1.36 17.91 4.96
CA GLN A 7 0.51 16.85 4.42
C GLN A 7 1.11 16.21 3.15
N LYS A 8 1.70 17.00 2.24
CA LYS A 8 2.38 16.44 1.05
C LYS A 8 3.56 15.55 1.42
N VAL A 9 4.37 15.98 2.39
CA VAL A 9 5.50 15.19 2.91
C VAL A 9 4.99 13.93 3.62
N ALA A 10 3.94 14.03 4.43
CA ALA A 10 3.32 12.88 5.07
C ALA A 10 2.86 11.85 4.03
N ASN A 11 2.19 12.29 2.95
CA ASN A 11 1.78 11.42 1.84
C ASN A 11 2.98 10.69 1.21
N VAL A 12 4.10 11.37 0.99
CA VAL A 12 5.33 10.73 0.47
C VAL A 12 5.85 9.67 1.43
N VAL A 13 5.98 10.01 2.72
CA VAL A 13 6.54 9.12 3.74
C VAL A 13 5.70 7.85 3.89
N VAL A 14 4.37 7.99 4.04
CA VAL A 14 3.49 6.83 4.20
C VAL A 14 3.40 5.99 2.94
N TYR A 15 3.46 6.59 1.76
CA TYR A 15 3.53 5.85 0.51
C TYR A 15 4.82 5.02 0.41
N LEU A 16 5.97 5.60 0.72
CA LEU A 16 7.25 4.86 0.71
C LEU A 16 7.26 3.72 1.73
N PHE A 17 6.69 3.95 2.91
CA PHE A 17 6.51 2.91 3.92
C PHE A 17 5.64 1.76 3.40
N PHE A 18 4.49 2.07 2.81
CA PHE A 18 3.57 1.08 2.26
C PHE A 18 4.14 0.32 1.06
N LEU A 19 4.83 1.01 0.16
CA LEU A 19 5.55 0.38 -0.94
C LEU A 19 6.60 -0.60 -0.39
N SER A 20 7.37 -0.18 0.61
CA SER A 20 8.37 -1.03 1.26
C SER A 20 7.72 -2.25 1.94
N ALA A 21 6.60 -2.05 2.65
CA ALA A 21 5.85 -3.14 3.29
C ALA A 21 5.32 -4.14 2.26
N THR A 22 4.80 -3.65 1.13
CA THR A 22 4.33 -4.49 0.02
C THR A 22 5.48 -5.26 -0.61
N VAL A 23 6.59 -4.59 -0.94
CA VAL A 23 7.78 -5.24 -1.48
C VAL A 23 8.28 -6.32 -0.52
N TYR A 24 8.41 -6.02 0.77
CA TYR A 24 8.82 -6.98 1.79
C TYR A 24 7.85 -8.16 1.92
N SER A 25 6.55 -7.95 1.69
CA SER A 25 5.56 -9.03 1.68
C SER A 25 5.77 -9.99 0.51
N VAL A 26 6.23 -9.48 -0.65
CA VAL A 26 6.45 -10.25 -1.89
C VAL A 26 7.83 -10.90 -1.95
N VAL A 27 8.89 -10.17 -1.59
CA VAL A 27 10.29 -10.64 -1.76
C VAL A 27 10.92 -11.12 -0.45
N GLY A 28 10.34 -10.76 0.70
CA GLY A 28 10.86 -11.19 1.98
C GLY A 28 10.66 -12.70 2.20
N PRO A 29 11.44 -13.34 3.08
CA PRO A 29 11.37 -14.78 3.30
C PRO A 29 9.93 -15.25 3.51
N SER A 30 9.50 -16.22 2.71
CA SER A 30 8.29 -17.01 2.98
C SER A 30 8.73 -18.20 3.83
N PRO A 31 8.04 -18.52 4.94
CA PRO A 31 8.28 -19.76 5.67
C PRO A 31 7.90 -21.00 4.86
N ASN A 32 7.03 -20.81 3.85
CA ASN A 32 6.44 -21.88 3.06
C ASN A 32 6.74 -21.63 1.57
N ASP A 33 7.78 -22.29 1.06
CA ASP A 33 8.28 -22.17 -0.30
C ASP A 33 7.38 -22.89 -1.33
N GLY A 34 6.25 -23.47 -0.90
CA GLY A 34 5.43 -24.34 -1.75
C GLY A 34 3.94 -24.44 -1.42
N GLU A 35 3.47 -23.97 -0.25
CA GLU A 35 2.08 -24.21 0.15
C GLU A 35 1.47 -23.01 0.89
N SER A 36 0.49 -22.37 0.25
CA SER A 36 -0.63 -21.75 0.96
C SER A 36 -1.85 -21.68 0.03
N GLN A 37 -2.37 -22.86 -0.35
CA GLN A 37 -3.72 -23.00 -0.90
C GLN A 37 -4.79 -23.15 0.20
N GLU A 38 -4.40 -23.02 1.48
CA GLU A 38 -5.35 -23.06 2.59
C GLU A 38 -6.29 -21.84 2.51
N GLY A 39 -7.61 -22.10 2.49
CA GLY A 39 -8.65 -21.06 2.45
C GLY A 39 -9.09 -20.59 1.06
N GLN A 40 -8.64 -21.24 -0.02
CA GLN A 40 -9.18 -20.98 -1.37
C GLN A 40 -10.67 -21.38 -1.44
N THR A 41 -11.52 -20.42 -1.79
CA THR A 41 -12.96 -20.62 -2.05
C THR A 41 -13.21 -20.52 -3.56
N TYR A 42 -14.39 -20.95 -4.05
CA TYR A 42 -14.78 -20.81 -5.47
C TYR A 42 -14.67 -19.40 -6.05
N ILE A 43 -14.65 -18.37 -5.20
CA ILE A 43 -14.53 -16.96 -5.60
C ILE A 43 -13.14 -16.36 -5.31
N THR A 44 -12.22 -17.12 -4.72
CA THR A 44 -10.87 -16.64 -4.44
C THR A 44 -10.16 -16.36 -5.78
N PRO A 45 -9.69 -15.14 -6.02
CA PRO A 45 -9.04 -14.82 -7.28
C PRO A 45 -7.75 -15.61 -7.45
N SER A 46 -7.44 -15.96 -8.70
CA SER A 46 -6.20 -16.67 -9.02
C SER A 46 -4.96 -15.82 -8.68
N TYR A 47 -3.84 -16.47 -8.39
CA TYR A 47 -2.61 -15.86 -7.88
C TYR A 47 -2.09 -14.67 -8.72
N TRP A 48 -2.28 -14.70 -10.04
CA TRP A 48 -1.86 -13.60 -10.94
C TRP A 48 -2.56 -12.27 -10.62
N ILE A 49 -3.70 -12.28 -9.94
CA ILE A 49 -4.38 -11.06 -9.50
C ILE A 49 -3.51 -10.25 -8.52
N SER A 50 -2.53 -10.89 -7.86
CA SER A 50 -1.54 -10.20 -7.02
C SER A 50 -0.75 -9.12 -7.78
N TYR A 51 -0.66 -9.20 -9.11
CA TYR A 51 -0.04 -8.13 -9.93
C TYR A 51 -0.81 -6.81 -9.90
N ILE A 52 -2.06 -6.79 -9.42
CA ILE A 52 -2.82 -5.55 -9.22
C ILE A 52 -2.11 -4.59 -8.27
N TRP A 53 -1.32 -5.12 -7.33
CA TRP A 53 -0.52 -4.30 -6.42
C TRP A 53 0.48 -3.41 -7.17
N THR A 54 1.05 -3.88 -8.29
CA THR A 54 1.94 -3.06 -9.13
C THR A 54 1.18 -1.87 -9.72
N LEU A 55 -0.02 -2.10 -10.27
CA LEU A 55 -0.85 -1.05 -10.83
C LEU A 55 -1.27 -0.03 -9.74
N ILE A 56 -1.67 -0.51 -8.56
CA ILE A 56 -2.00 0.34 -7.42
C ILE A 56 -0.80 1.23 -7.06
N HIS A 57 0.39 0.65 -6.89
CA HIS A 57 1.58 1.42 -6.53
C HIS A 57 2.00 2.40 -7.62
N PHE A 58 1.82 2.05 -8.89
CA PHE A 58 2.06 2.96 -10.01
C PHE A 58 1.13 4.18 -9.95
N LEU A 59 -0.17 3.97 -9.75
CA LEU A 59 -1.15 5.05 -9.64
C LEU A 59 -0.92 5.91 -8.39
N LEU A 60 -0.64 5.28 -7.24
CA LEU A 60 -0.34 5.99 -6.00
C LEU A 60 0.98 6.77 -6.08
N GLY A 61 2.01 6.21 -6.72
CA GLY A 61 3.26 6.92 -6.98
C GLY A 61 3.04 8.11 -7.91
N GLY A 62 2.24 7.93 -8.96
CA GLY A 62 1.77 9.00 -9.83
C GLY A 62 1.07 10.11 -9.04
N PHE A 63 0.14 9.77 -8.14
CA PHE A 63 -0.53 10.73 -7.25
C PHE A 63 0.46 11.48 -6.36
N VAL A 64 1.42 10.76 -5.74
CA VAL A 64 2.41 11.33 -4.83
C VAL A 64 3.35 12.31 -5.54
N ILE A 65 3.65 12.08 -6.82
CA ILE A 65 4.41 13.02 -7.67
C ILE A 65 3.50 14.16 -8.15
N TYR A 66 2.28 13.85 -8.59
CA TYR A 66 1.36 14.80 -9.20
C TYR A 66 0.92 15.91 -8.23
N GLN A 67 0.73 15.63 -6.94
CA GLN A 67 0.34 16.61 -5.90
C GLN A 67 1.31 17.80 -5.74
N TRP A 68 2.51 17.73 -6.33
CA TRP A 68 3.50 18.82 -6.32
C TRP A 68 3.26 19.85 -7.42
N THR A 69 2.41 19.56 -8.39
CA THR A 69 2.00 20.52 -9.43
C THR A 69 0.93 21.49 -8.91
N GLU A 70 0.90 22.72 -9.44
CA GLU A 70 -0.09 23.73 -9.05
C GLU A 70 -1.55 23.27 -9.24
N PRO A 71 -1.93 22.63 -10.37
CA PRO A 71 -3.32 22.19 -10.57
C PRO A 71 -3.75 21.09 -9.60
N ALA A 72 -2.81 20.25 -9.18
CA ALA A 72 -3.08 19.13 -8.28
C ALA A 72 -3.10 19.52 -6.81
N HIS A 73 -2.60 20.72 -6.46
CA HIS A 73 -2.49 21.16 -5.07
C HIS A 73 -3.84 21.16 -4.37
N GLU A 74 -4.84 21.75 -5.01
CA GLU A 74 -6.21 21.84 -4.51
C GLU A 74 -6.86 20.45 -4.44
N ALA A 75 -6.76 19.66 -5.51
CA ALA A 75 -7.36 18.33 -5.57
C ALA A 75 -6.74 17.35 -4.55
N ALA A 76 -5.43 17.39 -4.32
CA ALA A 76 -4.75 16.51 -3.37
C ALA A 76 -5.06 16.88 -1.92
N ILE A 77 -5.13 18.18 -1.61
CA ILE A 77 -5.30 18.67 -0.23
C ILE A 77 -6.76 18.68 0.18
N HIS A 78 -7.64 19.21 -0.67
CA HIS A 78 -9.06 19.36 -0.38
C HIS A 78 -9.88 18.14 -0.82
N GLY A 79 -9.46 17.44 -1.89
CA GLY A 79 -10.15 16.24 -2.36
C GLY A 79 -9.79 15.00 -1.55
N VAL A 80 -8.49 14.70 -1.40
CA VAL A 80 -8.03 13.47 -0.74
C VAL A 80 -7.72 13.69 0.74
N GLY A 81 -7.03 14.79 1.08
CA GLY A 81 -6.84 15.15 2.49
C GLY A 81 -5.98 14.13 3.26
N TRP A 82 -6.32 13.94 4.53
CA TRP A 82 -5.70 12.94 5.41
C TRP A 82 -6.18 11.50 5.15
N HIS A 83 -7.22 11.31 4.33
CA HIS A 83 -7.76 9.98 4.03
C HIS A 83 -6.71 9.08 3.37
N PHE A 84 -5.84 9.64 2.53
CA PHE A 84 -4.73 8.89 1.94
C PHE A 84 -3.80 8.32 3.01
N VAL A 85 -3.36 9.16 3.95
CA VAL A 85 -2.47 8.77 5.04
C VAL A 85 -3.07 7.62 5.84
N VAL A 86 -4.32 7.78 6.28
CA VAL A 86 -5.02 6.75 7.07
C VAL A 86 -5.15 5.45 6.27
N SER A 87 -5.56 5.52 5.01
CA SER A 87 -5.77 4.34 4.16
C SER A 87 -4.47 3.55 3.93
N VAL A 88 -3.37 4.26 3.68
CA VAL A 88 -2.06 3.67 3.40
C VAL A 88 -1.44 3.07 4.66
N VAL A 89 -1.60 3.73 5.82
CA VAL A 89 -1.17 3.19 7.11
C VAL A 89 -1.95 1.93 7.46
N LEU A 90 -3.28 1.95 7.36
CA LEU A 90 -4.11 0.78 7.62
C LEU A 90 -3.78 -0.39 6.69
N SER A 91 -3.53 -0.10 5.41
CA SER A 91 -3.13 -1.11 4.43
C SER A 91 -1.77 -1.73 4.76
N SER A 92 -0.81 -0.92 5.25
CA SER A 92 0.49 -1.41 5.70
C SER A 92 0.37 -2.29 6.95
N ILE A 93 -0.46 -1.89 7.91
CA ILE A 93 -0.75 -2.69 9.12
C ILE A 93 -1.38 -4.02 8.73
N TRP A 94 -2.35 -4.02 7.82
CA TRP A 94 -2.97 -5.24 7.32
C TRP A 94 -1.95 -6.20 6.72
N LEU A 95 -1.05 -5.73 5.86
CA LEU A 95 0.03 -6.56 5.29
C LEU A 95 0.95 -7.13 6.37
N GLY A 96 1.29 -6.33 7.38
CA GLY A 96 2.10 -6.77 8.52
C GLY A 96 1.40 -7.87 9.33
N LEU A 97 0.12 -7.69 9.63
CA LEU A 97 -0.70 -8.67 10.35
C LEU A 97 -0.85 -9.97 9.54
N LEU A 98 -1.11 -9.86 8.23
CA LEU A 98 -1.23 -11.01 7.34
C LEU A 98 0.05 -11.85 7.35
N LYS A 99 1.22 -11.20 7.23
CA LYS A 99 2.51 -11.89 7.27
C LYS A 99 2.80 -12.49 8.65
N PHE A 100 2.45 -11.78 9.73
CA PHE A 100 2.60 -12.28 11.10
C PHE A 100 1.77 -13.55 11.34
N VAL A 101 0.50 -13.57 10.90
CA VAL A 101 -0.39 -14.73 11.01
C VAL A 101 0.17 -15.91 10.22
N ASN A 102 0.58 -15.69 8.96
CA ASN A 102 1.15 -16.75 8.12
C ASN A 102 2.45 -17.34 8.70
N ASN A 103 3.21 -16.55 9.47
CA ASN A 103 4.46 -16.99 10.10
C ASN A 103 4.26 -17.69 11.47
N LYS A 104 3.03 -17.74 12.00
CA LYS A 104 2.71 -18.26 13.35
C LYS A 104 1.88 -19.56 13.33
N ILE A 105 1.36 -19.97 12.19
CA ILE A 105 0.43 -21.12 12.06
C ILE A 105 1.17 -22.45 11.78
N PHE A 106 2.51 -22.45 11.67
CA PHE A 106 3.36 -23.64 11.67
C PHE A 106 4.58 -23.44 12.56
#